data_AF-A0A9D8ES05-F1
#
_entry.id   AF-A0A9D8ES05-F1
#
_cell.length_a   1.000
_cell.length_b   1.000
_cell.length_c   1.000
_cell.angle_alpha   90.00
_cell.angle_beta   90.00
_cell.angle_gamma   90.00
#
_symmetry.space_group_name_H-M   'P 1'
#
loop_
_entity.id
_entity.type
_entity.pdbx_description
1 polymer ?
#
loop_
_entity_poly.entity_id
_entity_poly.type
_entity_poly.pdbx_seq_one_letter_code
_entity_poly.pdbx_strand_id
1 'polypeptide(L)' 'MNKKINVGLIGAGRLGNSYAEFLKTRVTKANLVAVADIIPERAIKWG' A
#
# COMPACT_ATOMS: atom_id res chain seq x y z
N MET A 1 -5.71 0.51 -23.17
CA MET A 1 -4.94 -0.33 -22.21
C MET A 1 -5.29 0.10 -20.79
N ASN A 2 -5.92 -0.76 -19.98
CA ASN A 2 -6.45 -0.42 -18.65
C ASN A 2 -5.86 -1.28 -17.51
N LYS A 3 -4.60 -1.72 -17.67
CA LYS A 3 -3.94 -2.61 -16.70
C LYS A 3 -3.48 -1.82 -15.47
N LYS A 4 -3.82 -2.30 -14.27
CA LYS A 4 -3.29 -1.77 -13.01
C LYS A 4 -1.83 -2.21 -12.81
N ILE A 5 -1.04 -1.34 -12.20
CA ILE A 5 0.35 -1.58 -11.81
C ILE A 5 0.37 -2.16 -10.41
N ASN A 6 1.06 -3.29 -10.23
CA ASN A 6 1.29 -3.88 -8.91
C ASN A 6 2.32 -3.05 -8.16
N VAL A 7 2.01 -2.67 -6.92
CA VAL A 7 2.85 -1.80 -6.09
C VAL A 7 3.09 -2.49 -4.75
N GLY A 8 4.33 -2.45 -4.28
CA GLY A 8 4.69 -2.77 -2.89
C GLY A 8 4.98 -1.49 -2.11
N LEU A 9 4.63 -1.46 -0.83
CA LEU A 9 4.92 -0.33 0.07
C LEU A 9 5.85 -0.79 1.21
N ILE A 10 6.93 -0.04 1.44
CA ILE A 10 7.84 -0.23 2.58
C ILE A 10 7.68 0.96 3.52
N GLY A 11 7.47 0.67 4.80
CA GLY A 11 7.17 1.65 5.84
C GLY A 11 5.68 1.99 5.85
N ALA A 12 4.96 1.40 6.81
CA ALA A 12 3.54 1.62 7.09
C ALA A 12 3.34 2.46 8.36
N GLY A 13 4.25 3.43 8.58
CA GLY A 13 4.12 4.46 9.63
C GLY A 13 3.03 5.48 9.30
N ARG A 14 3.22 6.73 9.75
CA ARG A 14 2.19 7.79 9.63
C ARG A 14 1.85 8.11 8.16
N LEU A 15 2.86 8.43 7.35
CA LEU A 15 2.67 8.69 5.91
C LEU A 15 2.42 7.41 5.11
N GLY A 16 3.10 6.32 5.48
CA GLY A 16 2.90 5.01 4.88
C GLY A 16 1.44 4.56 4.87
N ASN A 17 0.74 4.72 6.01
CA ASN A 17 -0.69 4.45 6.08
C ASN A 17 -1.51 5.30 5.10
N SER A 18 -1.24 6.61 5.01
CA SER A 18 -1.95 7.48 4.06
C SER A 18 -1.67 7.10 2.61
N TYR A 19 -0.45 6.69 2.28
CA TYR A 19 -0.10 6.24 0.93
C TYR A 19 -0.72 4.89 0.58
N ALA A 20 -0.71 3.93 1.50
CA ALA A 20 -1.42 2.66 1.31
C ALA A 20 -2.92 2.89 1.05
N GLU A 21 -3.55 3.80 1.80
CA GLU A 21 -4.95 4.19 1.60
C GLU A 21 -5.16 4.80 0.20
N PHE A 22 -4.30 5.74 -0.21
CA PHE A 22 -4.40 6.35 -1.54
C PHE A 22 -4.18 5.36 -2.67
N LEU A 23 -3.24 4.42 -2.52
CA LEU A 23 -2.99 3.36 -3.50
C LEU A 23 -4.18 2.41 -3.63
N LYS A 24 -4.92 2.13 -2.56
CA LYS A 24 -6.15 1.31 -2.61
C LYS A 24 -7.37 2.08 -3.12
N THR A 25 -7.49 3.39 -2.83
CA THR A 25 -8.76 4.13 -3.01
C THR A 25 -8.74 5.23 -4.07
N ARG A 26 -7.60 5.87 -4.34
CA ARG A 26 -7.53 7.08 -5.20
C ARG A 26 -6.70 6.88 -6.46
N VAL A 27 -5.63 6.12 -6.39
CA VAL A 27 -4.77 5.86 -7.55
C VAL A 27 -5.37 4.72 -8.37
N THR A 28 -6.28 5.06 -9.28
CA THR A 28 -7.10 4.10 -10.04
C THR A 28 -6.31 3.08 -10.85
N LYS A 29 -5.05 3.40 -11.19
CA LYS A 29 -4.13 2.52 -11.92
C LYS A 29 -3.17 1.73 -11.02
N ALA A 30 -3.31 1.79 -9.70
CA ALA A 30 -2.50 1.02 -8.76
C ALA A 30 -3.24 -0.20 -8.21
N ASN A 31 -2.47 -1.22 -7.87
CA ASN A 31 -2.89 -2.40 -7.13
C ASN A 31 -1.83 -2.66 -6.03
N LEU A 32 -2.14 -2.33 -4.78
CA LEU A 32 -1.23 -2.56 -3.65
C LEU A 32 -1.22 -4.05 -3.30
N VAL A 33 -0.11 -4.74 -3.56
CA VAL A 33 0.01 -6.20 -3.44
C VAL A 33 0.85 -6.67 -2.25
N ALA A 34 1.64 -5.79 -1.66
CA ALA A 34 2.47 -6.10 -0.51
C ALA A 34 2.75 -4.85 0.34
N VAL A 35 2.82 -5.02 1.65
CA VAL A 35 3.26 -4.00 2.60
C VAL A 35 4.26 -4.60 3.57
N ALA A 36 5.35 -3.89 3.85
CA ALA A 36 6.36 -4.29 4.82
C ALA A 36 6.69 -3.16 5.79
N ASP A 37 6.89 -3.49 7.06
CA ASP A 37 7.34 -2.58 8.12
C ASP A 37 8.13 -3.39 9.15
N ILE A 38 9.04 -2.72 9.87
CA ILE A 38 9.80 -3.35 10.97
C ILE A 38 8.90 -3.68 12.17
N ILE A 39 7.78 -2.96 12.32
CA ILE A 39 6.72 -3.24 13.29
C ILE A 39 5.62 -4.02 12.54
N PRO A 40 5.53 -5.35 12.69
CA PRO A 40 4.66 -6.20 11.87
C PRO A 40 3.20 -5.75 11.87
N GLU A 41 2.70 -5.26 13.00
CA GLU A 41 1.32 -4.81 13.18
C GLU A 41 0.94 -3.69 12.20
N ARG A 42 1.92 -2.87 11.78
CA ARG A 42 1.71 -1.81 10.79
C ARG A 42 1.51 -2.35 9.38
N ALA A 43 2.16 -3.46 9.05
CA ALA A 43 2.03 -4.12 7.75
C ALA A 43 0.78 -5.01 7.70
N ILE A 44 0.51 -5.79 8.76
CA ILE A 44 -0.61 -6.73 8.87
C ILE A 44 -1.96 -6.07 8.56
N LYS A 45 -2.14 -4.79 8.90
CA LYS A 45 -3.34 -4.02 8.57
C LYS A 45 -3.70 -4.04 7.07
N TRP A 46 -2.74 -4.23 6.19
CA TRP A 46 -2.92 -4.04 4.75
C TRP A 46 -3.14 -5.31 3.93
N GLY A 47 -3.00 -6.50 4.56
CA GLY A 47 -3.15 -7.80 3.94
C GLY A 47 -1.88 -8.62 4.02
#